data_AF-Q4JMA5-F1
#
_entry.id   AF-Q4JMA5-F1
#
_cell.length_a   1.000
_cell.length_b   1.000
_cell.length_c   1.000
_cell.angle_alpha   90.00
_cell.angle_beta   90.00
_cell.angle_gamma   90.00
#
_symmetry.space_group_name_H-M   'P 1'
#
loop_
_entity.id
_entity.type
_entity.pdbx_description
1 polymer ?
#
loop_
_entity_poly.entity_id
_entity_poly.type
_entity_poly.pdbx_seq_one_letter_code
_entity_poly.pdbx_strand_id
1 'polypeptide(L)' 'VDGELFTHYNSTARRDTPRTEWIAARRNQQYWDRQTQTSQRTEQIDRDDLGTLQRRYNQ' A
#
# COMPACT_ATOMS: atom_id res chain seq x y z
N VAL A 1 -0.03 6.76 12.91
CA VAL A 1 -0.83 6.81 14.15
C VAL A 1 -0.28 7.98 14.95
N ASP A 2 -1.12 8.85 15.49
CA ASP A 2 -0.67 10.04 16.25
C ASP A 2 0.30 10.95 15.47
N GLY A 3 0.12 11.04 14.15
CA GLY A 3 1.00 11.81 13.25
C GLY A 3 2.26 11.07 12.80
N GLU A 4 2.56 9.89 13.33
CA GLU A 4 3.74 9.10 12.98
C GLU A 4 3.46 8.06 11.89
N LEU A 5 4.39 7.96 10.93
CA LEU A 5 4.38 6.91 9.92
C LEU A 5 4.84 5.58 10.53
N PHE A 6 3.94 4.58 10.55
CA PHE A 6 4.23 3.27 11.13
C PHE A 6 4.26 2.13 10.10
N THR A 7 3.76 2.36 8.89
CA THR A 7 3.81 1.40 7.78
C THR A 7 4.10 2.10 6.47
N HIS A 8 4.65 1.37 5.50
CA HIS A 8 4.90 1.90 4.18
C HIS A 8 4.76 0.83 3.11
N TYR A 9 4.12 1.22 2.01
CA TYR A 9 4.01 0.49 0.75
C TYR A 9 4.51 1.39 -0.38
N ASN A 10 5.19 0.81 -1.37
CA ASN A 10 5.45 1.46 -2.65
C ASN A 10 5.41 0.44 -3.78
N SER A 11 5.16 0.91 -5.01
CA SER A 11 5.01 0.08 -6.20
C SER A 11 6.30 -0.57 -6.68
N THR A 12 7.46 -0.19 -6.14
CA THR A 12 8.75 -0.83 -6.46
C THR A 12 8.95 -2.10 -5.63
N ALA A 13 8.81 -2.01 -4.30
CA ALA A 13 8.95 -3.13 -3.39
C ALA A 13 7.69 -4.02 -3.36
N ARG A 14 6.53 -3.44 -3.67
CA ARG A 14 5.20 -4.09 -3.71
C ARG A 14 4.89 -4.89 -2.45
N ARG A 15 5.34 -4.40 -1.30
CA ARG A 15 5.20 -5.04 0.00
C ARG A 15 4.98 -4.00 1.09
N ASP A 16 4.05 -4.29 1.99
CA ASP A 16 3.88 -3.50 3.20
C ASP A 16 5.00 -3.79 4.20
N THR A 17 5.63 -2.73 4.68
CA THR A 17 6.78 -2.79 5.60
C THR A 17 6.48 -2.00 6.88
N PRO A 18 6.88 -2.51 8.05
CA PRO A 18 6.83 -1.73 9.28
C PRO A 18 7.86 -0.59 9.23
N ARG A 19 7.50 0.57 9.77
CA ARG A 19 8.41 1.73 9.93
C ARG A 19 8.79 1.99 11.38
N THR A 20 8.22 1.24 12.31
CA THR A 20 8.45 1.36 13.75
C THR A 20 8.57 -0.03 14.38
N GLU A 21 9.40 -0.17 15.40
CA GLU A 21 9.65 -1.47 16.06
C GLU A 21 8.40 -2.05 16.72
N TRP A 22 7.56 -1.21 17.33
CA TRP A 22 6.39 -1.65 18.07
C TRP A 22 5.36 -2.39 17.19
N ILE A 23 5.17 -1.96 15.93
CA ILE A 23 4.23 -2.64 15.02
C ILE A 23 4.86 -3.91 14.44
N ALA A 24 6.18 -3.90 14.20
CA ALA A 24 6.92 -5.09 13.76
C ALA A 24 6.82 -6.21 14.80
N ALA A 25 6.96 -5.88 16.10
CA ALA A 25 6.86 -6.84 17.19
C ALA A 25 5.42 -7.32 17.46
N ARG A 26 4.39 -6.50 17.17
CA ARG A 26 2.98 -6.82 17.46
C ARG A 26 2.27 -7.62 16.37
N ARG A 27 2.77 -7.64 15.14
CA ARG A 27 2.08 -8.23 13.99
C ARG A 27 2.87 -9.40 13.42
N ASN A 28 2.15 -10.47 13.09
CA ASN A 28 2.73 -11.66 12.48
C ASN A 28 2.85 -11.51 10.95
N GLN A 29 3.51 -12.48 10.31
CA GLN A 29 3.69 -12.49 8.85
C GLN A 29 2.36 -12.48 8.09
N GLN A 30 1.35 -13.23 8.56
CA GLN A 30 0.04 -13.29 7.93
C GLN A 30 -0.66 -11.91 7.85
N TYR A 31 -0.49 -11.08 8.89
CA TYR A 31 -0.99 -9.70 8.86
C TYR A 31 -0.35 -8.91 7.71
N TRP A 32 0.98 -8.97 7.60
CA TRP A 32 1.73 -8.27 6.56
C TRP A 32 1.43 -8.78 5.15
N ASP A 33 1.21 -10.08 4.99
CA ASP A 33 0.81 -10.68 3.71
C ASP A 33 -0.56 -10.17 3.29
N ARG A 34 -1.52 -10.10 4.22
CA ARG A 34 -2.86 -9.57 3.95
C ARG A 34 -2.85 -8.08 3.62
N GLN A 35 -2.05 -7.29 4.35
CA GLN A 35 -1.89 -5.85 4.04
C GLN A 35 -1.29 -5.70 2.63
N THR A 36 -0.22 -6.45 2.34
CA THR A 36 0.44 -6.42 1.03
C THR A 36 -0.52 -6.76 -0.11
N GLN A 37 -1.34 -7.80 0.03
CA GLN A 37 -2.36 -8.16 -0.97
C GLN A 37 -3.39 -7.05 -1.17
N THR A 38 -3.80 -6.39 -0.09
CA THR A 38 -4.75 -5.27 -0.15
C THR A 38 -4.13 -4.09 -0.90
N SER A 39 -2.92 -3.70 -0.54
CA SER A 39 -2.19 -2.59 -1.18
C SER A 39 -1.88 -2.87 -2.66
N GLN A 40 -1.53 -4.11 -3.02
CA GLN A 40 -1.34 -4.51 -4.42
C GLN A 40 -2.63 -4.42 -5.25
N ARG A 41 -3.78 -4.75 -4.65
CA ARG A 41 -5.08 -4.61 -5.30
C ARG A 41 -5.42 -3.13 -5.51
N THR A 42 -5.19 -2.30 -4.49
CA THR A 42 -5.38 -0.84 -4.59
C THR A 42 -4.48 -0.24 -5.66
N GLU A 43 -3.19 -0.63 -5.71
CA GLU A 43 -2.27 -0.18 -6.76
C GLU A 43 -2.79 -0.46 -8.17
N GLN A 44 -3.39 -1.64 -8.40
CA GLN A 44 -3.96 -1.99 -9.70
C GLN A 44 -5.20 -1.14 -10.03
N ILE A 45 -6.10 -0.95 -9.06
CA ILE A 45 -7.30 -0.12 -9.24
C ILE A 45 -6.90 1.32 -9.56
N ASP A 46 -5.98 1.91 -8.79
CA ASP A 46 -5.53 3.29 -8.98
C ASP A 46 -4.88 3.46 -10.36
N ARG A 47 -4.11 2.47 -10.83
CA ARG A 47 -3.53 2.49 -12.19
C ARG A 47 -4.61 2.51 -13.27
N ASP A 48 -5.62 1.66 -13.13
CA ASP A 48 -6.72 1.57 -14.11
C ASP A 48 -7.60 2.82 -14.10
N ASP A 49 -7.84 3.39 -12.92
CA ASP A 49 -8.57 4.63 -12.73
C ASP A 49 -7.81 5.82 -13.31
N LEU A 50 -6.50 5.93 -13.09
CA LEU A 50 -5.67 6.97 -13.72
C LEU A 50 -5.76 6.91 -15.25
N GLY A 51 -5.65 5.72 -15.85
CA GLY A 51 -5.80 5.55 -17.29
C GLY A 51 -7.21 5.89 -17.80
N THR A 52 -8.24 5.66 -16.98
CA THR A 52 -9.62 6.05 -17.28
C THR A 52 -9.81 7.57 -17.20
N LEU A 53 -9.24 8.22 -16.20
CA LEU A 53 -9.29 9.67 -16.03
C LEU A 53 -8.55 10.40 -17.15
N GLN A 54 -7.35 9.94 -17.54
CA GLN A 54 -6.60 10.49 -18.68
C GLN A 54 -7.44 10.48 -19.96
N ARG A 55 -8.07 9.34 -20.26
CA ARG A 55 -8.98 9.21 -21.42
C ARG A 55 -10.21 10.13 -21.33
N ARG A 56 -10.81 10.28 -20.14
CA ARG A 56 -12.00 11.14 -19.94
C ARG A 56 -11.70 12.62 -20.08
N TYR A 57 -10.52 13.05 -19.61
CA TYR A 57 -10.10 14.44 -19.64
C TYR A 57 -9.27 14.80 -20.88
N ASN A 58 -9.14 13.87 -21.84
CA ASN A 58 -8.33 14.02 -23.06
C ASN A 58 -6.91 14.52 -22.76
N GLN A 59 -6.31 13.96 -21.70
CA GLN A 59 -4.92 14.18 -21.31
C GLN A 59 -4.01 13.10 -21.91
#